data_AF-A0A7V2YAG2-F1
#
_entry.id   AF-A0A7V2YAG2-F1
#
_cell.length_a   1.000
_cell.length_b   1.000
_cell.length_c   1.000
_cell.angle_alpha   90.00
_cell.angle_beta   90.00
_cell.angle_gamma   90.00
#
_symmetry.space_group_name_H-M   'P 1'
#
loop_
_entity.id
_entity.type
_entity.pdbx_description
1 polymer ?
#
loop_
_entity_poly.entity_id
_entity_poly.type
_entity_poly.pdbx_seq_one_letter_code
_entity_poly.pdbx_strand_id
1 'polypeptide(L)'
;MLCRNALFPLPSPRWPLNKWFVEEYYKRYNKYPTYPCYHAYQSFAVYKAAVEKASALVGGWPTAEEIAAAMKGLLVETPSGYLHIDQDHNGREDVLVGFSKKVEGYPFPILDPKRMEIFPAHMVNAPAGIRTEDWIQGWKV
;
A
#
# COMPACT_ATOMS: atom_id res chain seq x y z
N MET A 1 10.62 11.59 9.34
CA MET A 1 9.31 11.76 10.02
C MET A 1 8.30 10.97 9.20
N LEU A 2 7.92 9.77 9.64
CA LEU A 2 6.99 8.89 8.91
C LEU A 2 5.63 9.60 8.76
N CYS A 3 5.22 9.82 7.52
CA CYS A 3 4.07 10.64 7.14
C CYS A 3 2.77 10.10 7.72
N ARG A 4 2.19 10.82 8.69
CA ARG A 4 0.87 10.49 9.27
C ARG A 4 -0.26 10.46 8.21
N ASN A 5 -0.09 11.14 7.07
CA ASN A 5 -1.11 11.30 6.03
C ASN A 5 -0.53 11.10 4.61
N ALA A 6 0.35 10.10 4.43
CA ALA A 6 1.19 9.91 3.25
C ALA A 6 0.46 9.79 1.89
N LEU A 7 -0.86 9.81 1.86
CA LEU A 7 -1.65 9.51 0.66
C LEU A 7 -2.77 10.53 0.46
N PHE A 8 -2.63 11.73 1.04
CA PHE A 8 -3.58 12.82 0.78
C PHE A 8 -2.91 14.20 0.73
N PRO A 9 -3.14 14.97 -0.35
CA PRO A 9 -3.77 14.57 -1.62
C PRO A 9 -2.80 13.70 -2.45
N LEU A 10 -3.25 12.52 -2.90
CA LEU A 10 -2.54 11.84 -4.00
C LEU A 10 -2.76 12.62 -5.30
N PRO A 11 -1.76 12.73 -6.19
CA PRO A 11 -1.96 13.25 -7.53
C PRO A 11 -2.97 12.36 -8.30
N SER A 12 -4.21 12.82 -8.43
CA SER A 12 -5.24 12.21 -9.29
C SER A 12 -4.89 12.44 -10.77
N PRO A 13 -5.08 11.48 -11.71
CA PRO A 13 -6.07 10.39 -11.71
C PRO A 13 -5.50 8.96 -11.65
N ARG A 14 -4.25 8.76 -11.21
CA ARG A 14 -3.57 7.45 -11.35
C ARG A 14 -4.25 6.29 -10.61
N TRP A 15 -4.95 6.56 -9.50
CA TRP A 15 -5.60 5.54 -8.67
C TRP A 15 -7.03 5.93 -8.30
N PRO A 16 -8.04 5.49 -9.08
CA PRO A 16 -9.43 5.87 -8.87
C PRO A 16 -9.98 5.40 -7.51
N LEU A 17 -9.47 4.27 -7.00
CA LEU A 17 -9.87 3.71 -5.70
C LEU A 17 -9.51 4.61 -4.51
N ASN A 18 -8.46 5.44 -4.63
CA ASN A 18 -8.06 6.37 -3.57
C ASN A 18 -9.16 7.39 -3.26
N LYS A 19 -9.74 8.00 -4.30
CA LYS A 19 -10.78 9.03 -4.15
C LYS A 19 -11.98 8.46 -3.40
N TRP A 20 -12.47 7.30 -3.85
CA TRP A 20 -13.57 6.59 -3.18
C TRP A 20 -13.24 6.29 -1.71
N PHE A 21 -12.05 5.76 -1.43
CA PHE A 21 -11.65 5.40 -0.08
C PHE A 21 -11.60 6.61 0.86
N VAL A 22 -11.02 7.73 0.41
CA VAL A 22 -10.95 8.96 1.21
C VAL A 22 -12.34 9.54 1.45
N GLU A 23 -13.20 9.59 0.44
CA GLU A 23 -14.57 10.10 0.54
C GLU A 23 -15.41 9.27 1.51
N GLU A 24 -15.39 7.94 1.37
CA GLU A 24 -16.14 7.03 2.26
C GLU A 24 -15.59 7.04 3.68
N TYR A 25 -14.27 7.10 3.86
CA TYR A 25 -13.65 7.18 5.18
C TYR A 25 -14.04 8.48 5.88
N TYR A 26 -13.95 9.62 5.19
CA TYR A 26 -14.34 10.92 5.76
C TYR A 26 -15.83 10.96 6.10
N LYS A 27 -16.70 10.45 5.21
CA LYS A 27 -18.15 10.37 5.45
C LYS A 27 -18.51 9.57 6.70
N ARG A 28 -17.80 8.47 6.98
CA ARG A 28 -18.07 7.60 8.13
C ARG A 28 -17.47 8.11 9.44
N TYR A 29 -16.29 8.70 9.38
CA TYR A 29 -15.50 8.99 10.59
C TYR A 29 -15.23 10.48 10.83
N ASN A 30 -15.65 11.34 9.89
CA ASN A 30 -15.38 12.78 9.88
C ASN A 30 -13.89 13.12 10.10
N LYS A 31 -13.01 12.28 9.54
CA LYS A 31 -11.55 12.35 9.62
C LYS A 31 -10.96 11.87 8.32
N TYR A 32 -9.78 12.35 7.95
CA TYR A 32 -9.04 11.81 6.81
C TYR A 32 -8.31 10.52 7.19
N PRO A 33 -8.20 9.54 6.28
CA PRO A 33 -7.47 8.31 6.54
C PRO A 33 -5.98 8.58 6.73
N THR A 34 -5.37 7.84 7.64
CA THR A 34 -3.92 7.90 7.93
C THR A 34 -3.23 6.67 7.34
N TYR A 35 -1.89 6.67 7.28
CA TYR A 35 -1.09 5.53 6.77
C TYR A 35 -1.62 4.14 7.22
N PRO A 36 -1.85 3.88 8.53
CA PRO A 36 -2.37 2.58 8.98
C PRO A 36 -3.73 2.19 8.38
N CYS A 37 -4.59 3.16 8.04
CA CYS A 37 -5.90 2.89 7.45
C CYS A 37 -5.76 2.31 6.04
N TYR A 38 -4.77 2.76 5.27
CA TYR A 38 -4.48 2.22 3.96
C TYR A 38 -3.96 0.80 4.06
N HIS A 39 -3.00 0.52 4.95
CA HIS A 39 -2.49 -0.84 5.13
C HIS A 39 -3.53 -1.82 5.71
N ALA A 40 -4.45 -1.34 6.54
CA ALA A 40 -5.58 -2.15 6.97
C ALA A 40 -6.48 -2.52 5.80
N TYR A 41 -6.78 -1.58 4.88
CA TYR A 41 -7.53 -1.91 3.67
C TYR A 41 -6.78 -2.93 2.81
N GLN A 42 -5.48 -2.69 2.57
CA GLN A 42 -4.63 -3.57 1.78
C GLN A 42 -4.61 -5.00 2.32
N SER A 43 -4.47 -5.18 3.64
CA SER A 43 -4.41 -6.51 4.26
C SER A 43 -5.72 -7.27 4.06
N PHE A 44 -6.87 -6.61 4.21
CA PHE A 44 -8.16 -7.22 3.91
C PHE A 44 -8.34 -7.52 2.41
N ALA A 45 -7.91 -6.62 1.52
CA ALA A 45 -8.00 -6.83 0.08
C ALA A 45 -7.17 -8.03 -0.38
N VAL A 46 -5.93 -8.16 0.11
CA VAL A 46 -5.04 -9.29 -0.16
C VAL A 46 -5.62 -10.58 0.42
N TYR A 47 -6.09 -10.55 1.67
CA TYR A 47 -6.68 -11.73 2.30
C TYR A 47 -7.89 -12.23 1.53
N LYS A 48 -8.80 -11.33 1.14
CA LYS A 48 -9.95 -11.66 0.30
C LYS A 48 -9.52 -12.30 -1.01
N ALA A 49 -8.59 -11.67 -1.74
CA ALA A 49 -8.11 -12.19 -3.03
C ALA A 49 -7.47 -13.58 -2.90
N ALA A 50 -6.73 -13.82 -1.81
CA ALA A 50 -6.13 -15.11 -1.52
C ALA A 50 -7.17 -16.19 -1.19
N VAL A 51 -8.17 -15.86 -0.36
CA VAL A 51 -9.29 -16.77 -0.05
C VAL A 51 -10.06 -17.11 -1.31
N GLU A 52 -10.40 -16.13 -2.15
CA GLU A 52 -11.12 -16.35 -3.41
C GLU A 52 -10.32 -17.24 -4.37
N LYS A 53 -9.02 -16.98 -4.52
CA LYS A 53 -8.12 -17.80 -5.34
C LYS A 53 -7.98 -19.23 -4.80
N ALA A 54 -7.76 -19.40 -3.51
CA ALA A 54 -7.62 -20.73 -2.89
C ALA A 54 -8.94 -21.51 -2.96
N SER A 55 -10.06 -20.86 -2.65
CA SER A 55 -11.40 -21.43 -2.72
C SER A 55 -11.74 -21.97 -4.12
N ALA A 56 -11.39 -21.21 -5.16
CA ALA A 56 -11.57 -21.63 -6.55
C ALA A 56 -10.73 -22.86 -6.93
N LEU A 57 -9.58 -23.10 -6.27
CA LEU A 57 -8.72 -24.26 -6.54
C LEU A 57 -9.19 -25.51 -5.79
N VAL A 58 -9.68 -25.36 -4.56
CA VAL A 58 -10.04 -26.50 -3.70
C VAL A 58 -11.53 -26.89 -3.81
N GLY A 59 -12.36 -26.02 -4.38
CA GLY A 59 -13.80 -26.26 -4.55
C GLY A 59 -14.62 -26.11 -3.26
N GLY A 60 -14.12 -25.36 -2.28
CA GLY A 60 -14.72 -25.20 -0.96
C GLY A 60 -14.08 -24.07 -0.16
N TRP A 61 -14.28 -24.07 1.17
CA TRP A 61 -13.57 -23.14 2.04
C TRP A 61 -12.12 -23.60 2.24
N PRO A 62 -11.11 -22.77 1.89
CA PRO A 62 -9.71 -23.16 1.97
C PRO A 62 -9.17 -23.14 3.40
N THR A 63 -8.15 -23.98 3.65
CA THR A 63 -7.34 -23.97 4.86
C THR A 63 -6.41 -22.75 4.93
N ALA A 64 -5.84 -22.47 6.10
CA ALA A 64 -4.90 -21.36 6.27
C ALA A 64 -3.65 -21.53 5.39
N GLU A 65 -3.16 -22.76 5.24
CA GLU A 65 -2.01 -23.12 4.43
C GLU A 65 -2.27 -22.90 2.93
N GLU A 66 -3.47 -23.28 2.47
CA GLU A 66 -3.90 -23.06 1.07
C GLU A 66 -4.06 -21.56 0.77
N ILE A 67 -4.62 -20.80 1.71
CA ILE A 67 -4.72 -19.33 1.60
C ILE A 67 -3.31 -18.73 1.52
N ALA A 68 -2.40 -19.12 2.43
CA ALA A 68 -1.03 -18.61 2.47
C ALA A 68 -0.27 -18.97 1.18
N ALA A 69 -0.45 -20.17 0.64
CA ALA A 69 0.12 -20.57 -0.63
C ALA A 69 -0.45 -19.73 -1.79
N ALA A 70 -1.76 -19.47 -1.79
CA ALA A 70 -2.43 -18.66 -2.80
C ALA A 70 -2.00 -17.18 -2.78
N MET A 71 -1.57 -16.66 -1.61
CA MET A 71 -1.08 -15.28 -1.45
C MET A 71 0.18 -14.99 -2.26
N LYS A 72 1.06 -15.97 -2.48
CA LYS A 72 2.32 -15.75 -3.21
C LYS A 72 2.07 -15.29 -4.64
N GLY A 73 2.74 -14.20 -5.02
CA GLY A 73 2.63 -13.59 -6.34
C GLY A 73 1.30 -12.85 -6.59
N LEU A 74 0.48 -12.61 -5.57
CA LEU A 74 -0.73 -11.81 -5.75
C LEU A 74 -0.37 -10.35 -6.07
N LEU A 75 -1.09 -9.78 -7.02
CA LEU A 75 -1.09 -8.35 -7.32
C LEU A 75 -2.51 -7.83 -7.12
N VAL A 76 -2.68 -6.90 -6.18
CA VAL A 76 -4.00 -6.38 -5.79
C VAL A 76 -4.01 -4.87 -5.96
N GLU A 77 -5.07 -4.33 -6.57
CA GLU A 77 -5.31 -2.89 -6.61
C GLU A 77 -5.78 -2.40 -5.23
N THR A 78 -5.17 -1.33 -4.73
CA THR A 78 -5.46 -0.76 -3.42
C THR A 78 -5.57 0.76 -3.49
N PRO A 79 -6.13 1.44 -2.46
CA PRO A 79 -6.24 2.89 -2.45
C PRO A 79 -4.90 3.62 -2.44
N SER A 80 -3.76 2.93 -2.21
CA SER A 80 -2.41 3.50 -2.33
C SER A 80 -1.68 3.11 -3.63
N GLY A 81 -2.35 2.38 -4.53
CA GLY A 81 -1.74 1.80 -5.73
C GLY A 81 -1.74 0.27 -5.69
N TYR A 82 -0.90 -0.34 -6.51
CA TYR A 82 -0.80 -1.80 -6.54
C TYR A 82 0.05 -2.32 -5.39
N LEU A 83 -0.44 -3.36 -4.72
CA LEU A 83 0.32 -4.14 -3.74
C LEU A 83 0.64 -5.51 -4.33
N HIS A 84 1.93 -5.85 -4.38
CA HIS A 84 2.41 -7.17 -4.78
C HIS A 84 2.87 -7.96 -3.56
N ILE A 85 2.34 -9.17 -3.36
CA ILE A 85 2.85 -10.10 -2.35
C ILE A 85 3.91 -10.98 -3.01
N ASP A 86 5.17 -10.75 -2.66
CA ASP A 86 6.29 -11.45 -3.29
C ASP A 86 6.49 -12.87 -2.73
N GLN A 87 7.46 -13.61 -3.28
CA GLN A 87 7.75 -15.01 -2.95
C GLN A 87 8.12 -15.23 -1.46
N ASP A 88 8.68 -14.20 -0.82
CA ASP A 88 9.03 -14.16 0.60
C ASP A 88 7.87 -13.70 1.50
N HIS A 89 6.66 -13.57 0.94
CA HIS A 89 5.44 -13.05 1.59
C HIS A 89 5.51 -11.57 2.00
N ASN A 90 6.51 -10.81 1.57
CA ASN A 90 6.52 -9.37 1.79
C ASN A 90 5.55 -8.67 0.83
N GLY A 91 4.78 -7.73 1.39
CA GLY A 91 4.00 -6.78 0.61
C GLY A 91 4.90 -5.69 0.06
N ARG A 92 4.98 -5.58 -1.26
CA ARG A 92 5.77 -4.59 -1.99
C ARG A 92 4.83 -3.59 -2.66
N GLU A 93 5.00 -2.33 -2.33
CA GLU A 93 4.29 -1.22 -2.94
C GLU A 93 5.23 -0.04 -3.21
N ASP A 94 4.76 0.87 -4.03
CA ASP A 94 5.44 2.14 -4.29
C ASP A 94 5.38 3.03 -3.04
N VAL A 95 6.40 3.86 -2.83
CA VAL A 95 6.46 4.77 -1.69
C VAL A 95 6.33 6.21 -2.16
N LEU A 96 5.36 6.95 -1.60
CA LEU A 96 5.27 8.40 -1.77
C LEU A 96 6.14 9.11 -0.72
N VAL A 97 7.10 9.90 -1.19
CA VAL A 97 7.94 10.76 -0.35
C VAL A 97 7.71 12.21 -0.74
N GLY A 98 7.70 13.12 0.23
CA GLY A 98 7.58 14.54 -0.06
C GLY A 98 7.74 15.43 1.16
N PHE A 99 7.60 16.72 0.93
CA PHE A 99 7.71 17.74 1.98
C PHE A 99 6.35 18.08 2.56
N SER A 100 6.27 18.26 3.87
CA SER A 100 5.04 18.74 4.50
C SER A 100 4.79 20.23 4.21
N LYS A 101 3.54 20.59 4.01
CA LYS A 101 3.08 21.97 3.79
C LYS A 101 1.81 22.23 4.58
N LYS A 102 1.75 23.37 5.27
CA LYS A 102 0.51 23.88 5.86
C LYS A 102 -0.32 24.52 4.76
N VAL A 103 -1.60 24.18 4.72
CA VAL A 103 -2.56 24.71 3.75
C VAL A 103 -3.81 25.14 4.52
N GLU A 104 -4.35 26.30 4.19
CA GLU A 104 -5.60 26.80 4.76
C GLU A 104 -6.74 25.81 4.50
N GLY A 105 -7.63 25.64 5.47
CA GLY A 105 -8.73 24.66 5.41
C GLY A 105 -8.37 23.25 5.89
N TYR A 106 -7.09 22.93 6.12
CA TYR A 106 -6.69 21.66 6.75
C TYR A 106 -6.16 21.88 8.18
N PRO A 107 -6.67 21.15 9.19
CA PRO A 107 -6.20 21.28 10.57
C PRO A 107 -4.83 20.60 10.80
N PHE A 108 -4.20 20.07 9.76
CA PHE A 108 -2.91 19.38 9.80
C PHE A 108 -2.09 19.68 8.54
N PRO A 109 -0.75 19.54 8.58
CA PRO A 109 0.07 19.61 7.38
C PRO A 109 -0.26 18.48 6.40
N ILE A 110 -0.33 18.81 5.11
CA ILE A 110 -0.45 17.84 4.01
C ILE A 110 0.91 17.66 3.34
N LEU A 111 1.04 16.68 2.43
CA LEU A 111 2.18 16.64 1.51
C LEU A 111 2.04 17.74 0.45
N ASP A 112 3.12 18.47 0.19
CA ASP A 112 3.18 19.50 -0.84
C ASP A 112 3.03 18.88 -2.23
N PRO A 113 1.94 19.15 -2.97
CA PRO A 113 1.73 18.59 -4.31
C PRO A 113 2.81 18.96 -5.31
N LYS A 114 3.58 20.02 -5.04
CA LYS A 114 4.69 20.47 -5.89
C LYS A 114 6.03 19.82 -5.53
N ARG A 115 6.12 19.12 -4.39
CA ARG A 115 7.37 18.58 -3.84
C ARG A 115 7.12 17.18 -3.26
N MET A 116 6.53 16.33 -4.07
CA MET A 116 6.30 14.92 -3.78
C MET A 116 6.71 14.07 -4.99
N GLU A 117 7.19 12.86 -4.71
CA GLU A 117 7.66 11.89 -5.70
C GLU A 117 7.28 10.49 -5.26
N ILE A 118 6.93 9.65 -6.25
CA ILE A 118 6.59 8.24 -6.04
C ILE A 118 7.79 7.42 -6.47
N PHE A 119 8.36 6.68 -5.53
CA PHE A 119 9.44 5.74 -5.77
C PHE A 119 8.86 4.35 -6.02
N PRO A 120 9.12 3.75 -7.19
CA PRO A 120 8.65 2.41 -7.50
C PRO A 120 9.11 1.36 -6.47
N ALA A 121 8.27 0.35 -6.21
CA ALA A 121 8.52 -0.68 -5.20
C ALA A 121 9.91 -1.35 -5.31
N HIS A 122 10.40 -1.59 -6.53
CA HIS A 122 11.69 -2.22 -6.77
C HIS A 122 12.90 -1.36 -6.38
N MET A 123 12.73 -0.05 -6.23
CA MET A 123 13.79 0.87 -5.78
C MET A 123 13.86 0.98 -4.26
N VAL A 124 12.77 0.66 -3.56
CA VAL A 124 12.60 0.92 -2.11
C VAL A 124 12.37 -0.32 -1.26
N ASN A 125 12.35 -1.51 -1.88
CA ASN A 125 12.24 -2.78 -1.20
C ASN A 125 13.35 -3.75 -1.63
N ALA A 126 14.01 -4.40 -0.67
CA ALA A 126 15.06 -5.40 -0.94
C ALA A 126 14.51 -6.62 -1.68
N PRO A 127 15.15 -7.14 -2.74
CA PRO A 127 14.64 -8.31 -3.48
C PRO A 127 14.38 -9.53 -2.59
N ALA A 128 13.45 -10.40 -2.99
CA ALA A 128 13.09 -11.58 -2.21
C ALA A 128 14.33 -12.45 -1.92
N GLY A 129 14.46 -12.90 -0.68
CA GLY A 129 15.60 -13.72 -0.25
C GLY A 129 16.89 -12.96 0.04
N ILE A 130 16.94 -11.63 -0.15
CA ILE A 130 18.07 -10.79 0.24
C ILE A 130 17.71 -10.05 1.53
N ARG A 131 18.59 -10.11 2.53
CA ARG A 131 18.43 -9.30 3.74
C ARG A 131 18.51 -7.83 3.39
N THR A 132 17.63 -7.01 3.97
CA THR A 132 17.58 -5.57 3.68
C THR A 132 18.91 -4.87 3.91
N GLU A 133 19.67 -5.26 4.94
CA GLU A 133 20.98 -4.67 5.22
C GLU A 133 22.00 -4.95 4.11
N ASP A 134 22.06 -6.20 3.65
CA ASP A 134 22.97 -6.65 2.58
C ASP A 134 22.63 -5.95 1.26
N TRP A 135 21.34 -5.77 0.98
CA TRP A 135 20.88 -5.03 -0.19
C TRP A 135 21.37 -3.58 -0.16
N ILE A 136 21.22 -2.87 0.96
CA ILE A 136 21.65 -1.48 1.12
C ILE A 136 23.17 -1.35 1.00
N GLN A 137 23.93 -2.26 1.61
CA GLN A 137 25.40 -2.25 1.53
C GLN A 137 25.92 -2.51 0.11
N GLY A 138 25.14 -3.19 -0.73
CA GLY A 138 25.47 -3.44 -2.14
C GLY A 138 25.24 -2.25 -3.07
N TRP A 139 24.62 -1.17 -2.61
CA TRP A 139 24.37 0.01 -3.45
C TRP A 139 25.68 0.73 -3.77
N LYS A 140 25.88 1.04 -5.06
CA LYS A 140 26.97 1.91 -5.50
C LYS A 140 26.45 3.34 -5.51
N VAL A 141 26.89 4.13 -4.54
CA VAL A 141 26.66 5.59 -4.46
C VAL A 141 27.66 6.36 -5.30
#